data_AF-A0A9D2RSM0-F1
#
_entry.id   AF-A0A9D2RSM0-F1
#
_cell.length_a   1.000
_cell.length_b   1.000
_cell.length_c   1.000
_cell.angle_alpha   90.00
_cell.angle_beta   90.00
_cell.angle_gamma   90.00
#
_symmetry.space_group_name_H-M   'P 1'
#
loop_
_entity.id
_entity.type
_entity.pdbx_description
1 polymer ?
#
loop_
_entity_poly.entity_id
_entity_poly.type
_entity_poly.pdbx_seq_one_letter_code
_entity_poly.pdbx_strand_id
1 'polypeptide(L)'
;EEELRGYLAAFSHLSVRERQGQSIVRDIAGQDVPVVLDPTLLLTREDWGAVARDGGAGQGYILCYCISRPGALVPYVRRLAEETGLPVVQLCGARQKVHPKARCILSAGPAEFLGLFRDAAYVCTNSFHGTVFSVQFQNPFFTAVAPAEMAAPESSRTFSLLSRLGLGDRIIGKGDTADLTAPIDWAAVETRLGQERQASLAYLRCALEDRPCAPAPSAPAEAAPEARPLPKLADRTRCTGCTACASGCPKDAITMERDREGFAYPVIDSAVCIRCGHCTAVCPILRERPQAPMPAVFAAWNKNDAIRKDSTSGGVFTLLAEYILESGGVVFGAAFDGSQHLRHTACFRKEDLWRLRGAKYVQSDLGTVYREVRRWLAHRPVLFSGTPCQVDGLYRYLGGRPENLTTCDLVCHGVPSPGVWEDMARNLEARRQQPLQAVRFRNKVTGWKDSHFTAVYGDGTVDTAPLFRTEFGRAFGRALFLRPSCYRCPYTSMTRVGDLTLGDFWGLRPDELPDQQEKGVSLLLVNTPHGSHIFDQLPLAKLPFPPERAIAGNPRLASPIPLPPDRTAFFAAYAVEPFDQVRREFCRLPPLPVRAAAKLLSPEAKAAIRKKLK
;
A
#
# COMPACT_ATOMS: atom_id res chain seq x y z
N GLU A 1 5.57 -14.64 -30.24
CA GLU A 1 4.34 -15.27 -29.71
C GLU A 1 3.93 -16.49 -30.55
N GLU A 2 3.87 -16.38 -31.88
CA GLU A 2 3.55 -17.51 -32.77
C GLU A 2 4.49 -18.72 -32.61
N GLU A 3 5.80 -18.49 -32.46
CA GLU A 3 6.77 -19.57 -32.25
C GLU A 3 6.54 -20.32 -30.92
N LEU A 4 6.26 -19.59 -29.84
CA LEU A 4 5.93 -20.17 -28.53
C LEU A 4 4.62 -20.96 -28.58
N ARG A 5 3.61 -20.46 -29.30
CA ARG A 5 2.37 -21.21 -29.54
C ARG A 5 2.66 -22.53 -30.25
N GLY A 6 3.55 -22.52 -31.25
CA GLY A 6 3.99 -23.73 -31.95
C GLY A 6 4.65 -24.75 -31.00
N TYR A 7 5.54 -24.31 -30.12
CA TYR A 7 6.18 -25.19 -29.14
C TYR A 7 5.20 -25.73 -28.09
N LEU A 8 4.27 -24.92 -27.61
CA LEU A 8 3.25 -25.35 -26.64
C LEU A 8 2.27 -26.36 -27.25
N ALA A 9 1.90 -26.18 -28.52
CA ALA A 9 1.01 -27.09 -29.22
C ALA A 9 1.59 -28.51 -29.40
N ALA A 10 2.91 -28.69 -29.27
CA ALA A 10 3.56 -30.00 -29.36
C ALA A 10 3.39 -30.85 -28.09
N PHE A 11 2.93 -30.28 -26.98
CA PHE A 11 2.69 -31.01 -25.73
C PHE A 11 1.24 -31.51 -25.66
N SER A 12 1.06 -32.81 -25.41
CA SER A 12 -0.26 -33.42 -25.18
C SER A 12 -0.96 -32.85 -23.94
N HIS A 13 -0.17 -32.51 -22.90
CA HIS A 13 -0.66 -32.03 -21.61
C HIS A 13 0.23 -30.90 -21.08
N LEU A 14 -0.37 -29.77 -20.73
CA LEU A 14 0.31 -28.61 -20.17
C LEU A 14 -0.25 -28.27 -18.79
N SER A 15 0.65 -28.03 -17.84
CA SER A 15 0.31 -27.50 -16.52
C SER A 15 1.35 -26.50 -16.07
N VAL A 16 0.97 -25.64 -15.13
CA VAL A 16 1.81 -24.59 -14.57
C VAL A 16 1.76 -24.66 -13.04
N ARG A 17 2.62 -23.92 -12.32
CA ARG A 17 2.73 -24.01 -10.85
C ARG A 17 2.16 -22.80 -10.12
N GLU A 18 1.62 -21.86 -10.88
CA GLU A 18 1.24 -20.51 -10.47
C GLU A 18 0.23 -19.87 -11.46
N ARG A 19 -0.50 -18.86 -10.99
CA ARG A 19 -1.55 -18.22 -11.80
C ARG A 19 -1.00 -17.38 -12.95
N GLN A 20 0.21 -16.84 -12.82
CA GLN A 20 0.81 -16.04 -13.89
C GLN A 20 1.14 -16.88 -15.12
N GLY A 21 1.78 -18.03 -14.97
CA GLY A 21 2.04 -18.98 -16.05
C GLY A 21 0.74 -19.41 -16.73
N GLN A 22 -0.34 -19.60 -15.97
CA GLN A 22 -1.66 -19.90 -16.54
C GLN A 22 -2.15 -18.76 -17.44
N SER A 23 -2.02 -17.50 -16.99
CA SER A 23 -2.35 -16.33 -17.82
C SER A 23 -1.50 -16.28 -19.07
N ILE A 24 -0.18 -16.47 -18.96
CA ILE A 24 0.76 -16.45 -20.09
C ILE A 24 0.38 -17.51 -21.14
N VAL A 25 0.09 -18.74 -20.70
CA VAL A 25 -0.33 -19.82 -21.60
C VAL A 25 -1.67 -19.50 -22.26
N ARG A 26 -2.62 -18.94 -21.50
CA ARG A 26 -3.92 -18.52 -22.04
C ARG A 26 -3.76 -17.41 -23.09
N ASP A 27 -2.93 -16.42 -22.82
CA ASP A 27 -2.73 -15.27 -23.71
C ASP A 27 -1.99 -15.69 -25.00
N ILE A 28 -1.01 -16.59 -24.91
CA ILE A 28 -0.21 -17.05 -26.05
C ILE A 28 -0.93 -18.12 -26.87
N ALA A 29 -1.49 -19.14 -26.21
CA ALA A 29 -2.00 -20.36 -26.84
C ALA A 29 -3.53 -20.48 -26.81
N GLY A 30 -4.24 -19.60 -26.13
CA GLY A 30 -5.70 -19.68 -25.98
C GLY A 30 -6.17 -20.87 -25.12
N GLN A 31 -5.25 -21.54 -24.42
CA GLN A 31 -5.52 -22.73 -23.62
C GLN A 31 -5.61 -22.39 -22.14
N ASP A 32 -6.61 -22.92 -21.44
CA ASP A 32 -6.68 -22.86 -19.99
C ASP A 32 -6.04 -24.11 -19.39
N VAL A 33 -4.90 -23.95 -18.73
CA VAL A 33 -4.09 -25.05 -18.19
C VAL A 33 -4.20 -25.13 -16.66
N PRO A 34 -4.20 -26.33 -16.06
CA PRO A 34 -4.28 -26.47 -14.62
C PRO A 34 -3.04 -25.94 -13.89
N VAL A 35 -3.28 -25.40 -12.68
CA VAL A 35 -2.23 -24.98 -11.74
C VAL A 35 -1.97 -26.11 -10.74
N VAL A 36 -0.86 -26.82 -10.88
CA VAL A 36 -0.47 -27.96 -10.03
C VAL A 36 0.53 -27.54 -8.94
N LEU A 37 0.76 -28.41 -7.95
CA LEU A 37 1.78 -28.21 -6.93
C LEU A 37 3.19 -28.34 -7.51
N ASP A 38 4.15 -27.76 -6.80
CA ASP A 38 5.56 -28.06 -7.04
C ASP A 38 5.86 -29.53 -6.71
N PRO A 39 6.70 -30.25 -7.49
CA PRO A 39 7.03 -31.65 -7.24
C PRO A 39 7.51 -31.95 -5.82
N THR A 40 8.14 -30.98 -5.16
CA THR A 40 8.59 -31.13 -3.77
C THR A 40 7.47 -31.31 -2.74
N LEU A 41 6.23 -30.90 -3.09
CA LEU A 41 5.03 -31.08 -2.27
C LEU A 41 4.23 -32.33 -2.63
N LEU A 42 4.62 -33.08 -3.68
CA LEU A 42 3.96 -34.34 -4.06
C LEU A 42 4.30 -35.48 -3.11
N LEU A 43 5.51 -35.44 -2.53
CA LEU A 43 5.94 -36.35 -1.47
C LEU A 43 5.47 -35.87 -0.10
N THR A 44 5.36 -36.80 0.84
CA THR A 44 4.90 -36.55 2.22
C THR A 44 6.05 -36.15 3.14
N ARG A 45 5.71 -35.75 4.38
CA ARG A 45 6.68 -35.48 5.44
C ARG A 45 7.52 -36.73 5.74
N GLU A 46 6.88 -37.90 5.73
CA GLU A 46 7.50 -39.19 6.01
C GLU A 46 8.50 -39.56 4.92
N ASP A 47 8.14 -39.35 3.65
CA ASP A 47 9.02 -39.59 2.50
C ASP A 47 10.29 -38.72 2.58
N TRP A 48 10.12 -37.41 2.85
CA TRP A 48 11.26 -36.50 3.03
C TRP A 48 12.05 -36.77 4.31
N GLY A 49 11.37 -37.22 5.37
CA GLY A 49 11.98 -37.61 6.63
C GLY A 49 12.91 -38.82 6.51
N ALA A 50 12.56 -39.79 5.66
CA ALA A 50 13.33 -41.00 5.42
C ALA A 50 14.70 -40.74 4.76
N VAL A 51 14.82 -39.65 3.99
CA VAL A 51 16.07 -39.26 3.31
C VAL A 51 16.86 -38.20 4.10
N ALA A 52 16.28 -37.62 5.15
CA ALA A 52 16.88 -36.54 5.93
C ALA A 52 18.00 -37.03 6.86
N ARG A 53 19.18 -36.41 6.77
CA ARG A 53 20.36 -36.69 7.61
C ARG A 53 20.69 -35.52 8.52
N ASP A 54 21.42 -35.76 9.60
CA ASP A 54 21.84 -34.70 10.53
C ASP A 54 22.57 -33.57 9.79
N GLY A 55 22.06 -32.34 9.95
CA GLY A 55 22.63 -31.12 9.38
C GLY A 55 23.83 -30.57 10.15
N GLY A 56 24.22 -31.19 11.25
CA GLY A 56 25.34 -30.79 12.11
C GLY A 56 24.99 -29.65 13.07
N ALA A 57 23.71 -29.29 13.20
CA ALA A 57 23.23 -28.16 14.00
C ALA A 57 22.62 -28.56 15.36
N GLY A 58 22.41 -29.85 15.61
CA GLY A 58 21.62 -30.33 16.75
C GLY A 58 20.12 -30.23 16.47
N GLN A 59 19.31 -30.08 17.52
CA GLN A 59 17.86 -29.86 17.43
C GLN A 59 17.48 -28.55 18.13
N GLY A 60 16.38 -27.93 17.71
CA GLY A 60 15.82 -26.77 18.41
C GLY A 60 16.57 -25.47 18.16
N TYR A 61 16.40 -24.90 16.96
CA TYR A 61 16.99 -23.63 16.56
C TYR A 61 16.10 -22.87 15.58
N ILE A 62 16.43 -21.60 15.34
CA ILE A 62 15.87 -20.79 14.27
C ILE A 62 16.73 -21.01 13.02
N LEU A 63 16.19 -21.76 12.05
CA LEU A 63 16.85 -21.97 10.76
C LEU A 63 16.62 -20.76 9.84
N CYS A 64 17.70 -20.21 9.33
CA CYS A 64 17.68 -19.15 8.33
C CYS A 64 18.21 -19.69 6.99
N TYR A 65 17.34 -19.81 6.01
CA TYR A 65 17.71 -20.21 4.65
C TYR A 65 17.40 -19.09 3.67
N CYS A 66 18.43 -18.36 3.23
CA CYS A 66 18.28 -17.20 2.35
C CYS A 66 19.05 -17.40 1.05
N ILE A 67 18.36 -17.27 -0.09
CA ILE A 67 18.92 -17.29 -1.44
C ILE A 67 19.31 -15.90 -1.96
N SER A 68 18.81 -14.86 -1.29
CA SER A 68 19.13 -13.46 -1.57
C SER A 68 19.36 -12.68 -0.27
N ARG A 69 19.62 -11.37 -0.37
CA ARG A 69 19.88 -10.53 0.82
C ARG A 69 18.72 -10.68 1.84
N PRO A 70 19.00 -10.93 3.13
CA PRO A 70 17.96 -11.20 4.12
C PRO A 70 16.95 -10.05 4.29
N GLY A 71 17.40 -8.80 4.15
CA GLY A 71 16.53 -7.62 4.12
C GLY A 71 15.52 -7.59 5.28
N ALA A 72 14.24 -7.73 4.94
CA ALA A 72 13.12 -7.72 5.89
C ALA A 72 13.14 -8.86 6.94
N LEU A 73 13.92 -9.93 6.73
CA LEU A 73 14.06 -11.03 7.70
C LEU A 73 14.90 -10.66 8.92
N VAL A 74 15.85 -9.72 8.78
CA VAL A 74 16.80 -9.38 9.85
C VAL A 74 16.11 -8.98 11.16
N PRO A 75 15.15 -8.01 11.19
CA PRO A 75 14.48 -7.63 12.43
C PRO A 75 13.67 -8.79 13.03
N TYR A 76 13.02 -9.62 12.19
CA TYR A 76 12.24 -10.78 12.64
C TYR A 76 13.13 -11.83 13.29
N VAL A 77 14.25 -12.20 12.66
CA VAL A 77 15.18 -13.21 13.22
C VAL A 77 15.77 -12.72 14.54
N ARG A 78 16.12 -11.44 14.64
CA ARG A 78 16.66 -10.86 15.89
C ARG A 78 15.64 -10.96 17.02
N ARG A 79 14.42 -10.47 16.79
CA ARG A 79 13.35 -10.47 17.79
C ARG A 79 12.90 -11.86 18.18
N LEU A 80 12.77 -12.77 17.21
CA LEU A 80 12.43 -14.16 17.47
C LEU A 80 13.50 -14.85 18.31
N ALA A 81 14.79 -14.62 18.05
CA ALA A 81 15.89 -15.15 18.85
C ALA A 81 15.90 -14.59 20.29
N GLU A 82 15.59 -13.29 20.44
CA GLU A 82 15.45 -12.66 21.76
C GLU A 82 14.27 -13.23 22.57
N GLU A 83 13.10 -13.40 21.95
CA GLU A 83 11.88 -13.87 22.62
C GLU A 83 11.91 -15.37 22.95
N THR A 84 12.50 -16.18 22.08
CA THR A 84 12.52 -17.64 22.25
C THR A 84 13.79 -18.14 22.95
N GLY A 85 14.85 -17.33 22.99
CA GLY A 85 16.18 -17.76 23.46
C GLY A 85 16.88 -18.78 22.56
N LEU A 86 16.31 -19.11 21.39
CA LEU A 86 16.83 -20.15 20.51
C LEU A 86 18.09 -19.69 19.76
N PRO A 87 19.06 -20.60 19.53
CA PRO A 87 20.21 -20.29 18.70
C PRO A 87 19.79 -20.09 17.23
N VAL A 88 20.52 -19.20 16.53
CA VAL A 88 20.29 -18.94 15.11
C VAL A 88 21.26 -19.76 14.27
N VAL A 89 20.74 -20.59 13.38
CA VAL A 89 21.52 -21.39 12.41
C VAL A 89 21.23 -20.85 11.03
N GLN A 90 22.26 -20.51 10.27
CA GLN A 90 22.12 -20.02 8.91
C GLN A 90 22.65 -21.07 7.94
N LEU A 91 21.78 -21.58 7.09
CA LEU A 91 22.18 -22.35 5.91
C LEU A 91 22.61 -21.37 4.83
N CYS A 92 23.91 -21.32 4.57
CA CYS A 92 24.52 -20.28 3.78
C CYS A 92 24.40 -20.53 2.27
N GLY A 93 23.45 -19.87 1.62
CA GLY A 93 23.48 -19.56 0.18
C GLY A 93 24.06 -18.18 -0.15
N ALA A 94 24.03 -17.24 0.82
CA ALA A 94 24.50 -15.86 0.69
C ALA A 94 25.64 -15.55 1.68
N ARG A 95 26.64 -14.76 1.26
CA ARG A 95 27.85 -14.42 2.07
C ARG A 95 27.60 -13.50 3.27
N GLN A 96 26.36 -13.10 3.54
CA GLN A 96 26.01 -12.15 4.61
C GLN A 96 25.27 -12.86 5.74
N LYS A 97 25.71 -12.65 6.99
CA LYS A 97 24.99 -13.14 8.17
C LYS A 97 23.66 -12.40 8.35
N VAL A 98 22.58 -13.14 8.56
CA VAL A 98 21.27 -12.60 8.94
C VAL A 98 21.24 -12.13 10.40
N HIS A 99 22.02 -12.78 11.26
CA HIS A 99 22.14 -12.47 12.66
C HIS A 99 23.63 -12.50 13.08
N PRO A 100 24.14 -11.56 13.89
CA PRO A 100 25.55 -11.50 14.25
C PRO A 100 26.10 -12.80 14.87
N LYS A 101 25.28 -13.44 15.71
CA LYS A 101 25.61 -14.71 16.39
C LYS A 101 25.22 -15.96 15.60
N ALA A 102 24.79 -15.82 14.33
CA ALA A 102 24.39 -16.97 13.54
C ALA A 102 25.54 -17.97 13.34
N ARG A 103 25.28 -19.26 13.59
CA ARG A 103 26.14 -20.38 13.21
C ARG A 103 25.91 -20.69 11.74
N CYS A 104 26.93 -20.50 10.92
CA CYS A 104 26.86 -20.71 9.48
C CYS A 104 27.16 -22.16 9.10
N ILE A 105 26.24 -22.81 8.38
CA ILE A 105 26.44 -24.13 7.78
C ILE A 105 26.71 -23.93 6.29
N LEU A 106 27.89 -24.38 5.83
CA LEU A 106 28.40 -24.20 4.47
C LEU A 106 28.49 -25.51 3.66
N SER A 107 28.39 -26.65 4.34
CA SER A 107 28.71 -27.98 3.79
C SER A 107 27.50 -28.91 3.70
N ALA A 108 26.28 -28.43 3.94
CA ALA A 108 25.09 -29.28 3.90
C ALA A 108 24.79 -29.73 2.45
N GLY A 109 24.74 -31.04 2.22
CA GLY A 109 24.20 -31.62 1.00
C GLY A 109 22.68 -31.71 1.04
N PRO A 110 22.02 -32.31 0.02
CA PRO A 110 20.56 -32.41 -0.04
C PRO A 110 19.93 -33.14 1.16
N ALA A 111 20.58 -34.17 1.70
CA ALA A 111 20.06 -34.92 2.84
C ALA A 111 20.19 -34.13 4.16
N GLU A 112 21.34 -33.47 4.35
CA GLU A 112 21.61 -32.60 5.49
C GLU A 112 20.71 -31.35 5.46
N PHE A 113 20.43 -30.83 4.26
CA PHE A 113 19.45 -29.76 4.04
C PHE A 113 18.09 -30.14 4.63
N LEU A 114 17.58 -31.34 4.32
CA LEU A 114 16.29 -31.79 4.84
C LEU A 114 16.32 -31.96 6.36
N GLY A 115 17.40 -32.49 6.92
CA GLY A 115 17.57 -32.59 8.38
C GLY A 115 17.56 -31.23 9.07
N LEU A 116 18.16 -30.20 8.44
CA LEU A 116 18.13 -28.85 8.99
C LEU A 116 16.70 -28.31 9.14
N PHE A 117 15.81 -28.59 8.17
CA PHE A 117 14.41 -28.19 8.29
C PHE A 117 13.66 -29.06 9.30
N ARG A 118 13.82 -30.39 9.24
CA ARG A 118 13.18 -31.32 10.17
C ARG A 118 13.44 -30.98 11.64
N ASP A 119 14.69 -30.62 11.95
CA ASP A 119 15.16 -30.43 13.33
C ASP A 119 15.05 -28.98 13.83
N ALA A 120 14.56 -28.06 12.98
CA ALA A 120 14.36 -26.66 13.32
C ALA A 120 13.10 -26.45 14.18
N ALA A 121 13.19 -25.54 15.15
CA ALA A 121 12.02 -25.08 15.91
C ALA A 121 11.26 -23.96 15.18
N TYR A 122 11.98 -23.14 14.40
CA TYR A 122 11.43 -22.09 13.56
C TYR A 122 12.23 -21.96 12.26
N VAL A 123 11.59 -21.46 11.21
CA VAL A 123 12.25 -21.15 9.93
C VAL A 123 12.00 -19.69 9.50
N CYS A 124 13.07 -18.99 9.15
CA CYS A 124 13.02 -17.66 8.53
C CYS A 124 13.70 -17.72 7.15
N THR A 125 12.96 -17.46 6.07
CA THR A 125 13.47 -17.71 4.71
C THR A 125 13.01 -16.68 3.69
N ASN A 126 13.82 -16.46 2.65
CA ASN A 126 13.38 -15.74 1.43
C ASN A 126 13.40 -16.65 0.19
N SER A 127 13.38 -17.96 0.41
CA SER A 127 13.38 -18.98 -0.63
C SER A 127 12.01 -19.64 -0.73
N PHE A 128 11.55 -19.87 -1.97
CA PHE A 128 10.37 -20.68 -2.23
C PHE A 128 10.51 -22.08 -1.62
N HIS A 129 11.65 -22.75 -1.82
CA HIS A 129 11.87 -24.08 -1.24
C HIS A 129 12.04 -24.05 0.28
N GLY A 130 12.59 -22.96 0.83
CA GLY A 130 12.57 -22.77 2.28
C GLY A 130 11.15 -22.73 2.83
N THR A 131 10.23 -22.06 2.11
CA THR A 131 8.81 -22.03 2.46
C THR A 131 8.18 -23.42 2.34
N VAL A 132 8.43 -24.12 1.23
CA VAL A 132 7.92 -25.48 1.01
C VAL A 132 8.34 -26.44 2.12
N PHE A 133 9.63 -26.51 2.45
CA PHE A 133 10.10 -27.45 3.45
C PHE A 133 9.71 -27.06 4.88
N SER A 134 9.46 -25.76 5.15
CA SER A 134 8.82 -25.34 6.40
C SER A 134 7.40 -25.90 6.53
N VAL A 135 6.63 -25.89 5.44
CA VAL A 135 5.28 -26.48 5.40
C VAL A 135 5.35 -28.00 5.55
N GLN A 136 6.23 -28.68 4.81
CA GLN A 136 6.34 -30.14 4.81
C GLN A 136 6.73 -30.71 6.18
N PHE A 137 7.68 -30.07 6.87
CA PHE A 137 8.11 -30.48 8.20
C PHE A 137 7.30 -29.83 9.32
N GLN A 138 6.29 -29.02 8.98
CA GLN A 138 5.39 -28.33 9.91
C GLN A 138 6.14 -27.44 10.92
N ASN A 139 7.19 -26.76 10.47
CA ASN A 139 7.90 -25.78 11.28
C ASN A 139 7.16 -24.45 11.25
N PRO A 140 6.91 -23.80 12.40
CA PRO A 140 6.53 -22.38 12.42
C PRO A 140 7.52 -21.55 11.60
N PHE A 141 7.01 -20.67 10.72
CA PHE A 141 7.89 -19.94 9.80
C PHE A 141 7.42 -18.53 9.45
N PHE A 142 8.38 -17.72 9.02
CA PHE A 142 8.15 -16.44 8.34
C PHE A 142 8.95 -16.38 7.04
N THR A 143 8.31 -15.88 5.98
CA THR A 143 8.95 -15.71 4.68
C THR A 143 8.95 -14.26 4.21
N ALA A 144 10.07 -13.83 3.63
CA ALA A 144 10.17 -12.58 2.91
C ALA A 144 10.24 -12.84 1.39
N VAL A 145 9.53 -12.02 0.63
CA VAL A 145 9.52 -12.08 -0.84
C VAL A 145 10.25 -10.87 -1.43
N ALA A 146 10.70 -10.99 -2.68
CA ALA A 146 11.36 -9.90 -3.37
C ALA A 146 10.42 -8.68 -3.54
N PRO A 147 10.95 -7.44 -3.62
CA PRO A 147 10.11 -6.25 -3.82
C PRO A 147 9.21 -6.31 -5.07
N ALA A 148 9.67 -6.95 -6.15
CA ALA A 148 8.87 -7.15 -7.36
C ALA A 148 7.67 -8.07 -7.11
N GLU A 149 7.87 -9.16 -6.36
CA GLU A 149 6.80 -10.08 -5.95
C GLU A 149 5.82 -9.42 -4.97
N MET A 150 6.30 -8.57 -4.06
CA MET A 150 5.43 -7.78 -3.17
C MET A 150 4.59 -6.75 -3.95
N ALA A 151 5.16 -6.18 -5.01
CA ALA A 151 4.48 -5.23 -5.89
C ALA A 151 3.43 -5.90 -6.78
N ALA A 152 3.61 -7.17 -7.14
CA ALA A 152 2.70 -7.96 -7.96
C ALA A 152 2.48 -9.37 -7.35
N PRO A 153 1.77 -9.50 -6.20
CA PRO A 153 1.59 -10.78 -5.51
C PRO A 153 1.02 -11.90 -6.38
N GLU A 154 0.19 -11.55 -7.37
CA GLU A 154 -0.39 -12.45 -8.37
C GLU A 154 0.65 -13.18 -9.24
N SER A 155 1.87 -12.62 -9.35
CA SER A 155 2.98 -13.22 -10.09
C SER A 155 3.89 -14.10 -9.24
N SER A 156 3.69 -14.13 -7.92
CA SER A 156 4.57 -14.87 -7.01
C SER A 156 4.07 -16.27 -6.71
N ARG A 157 4.97 -17.25 -6.90
CA ARG A 157 4.76 -18.65 -6.51
C ARG A 157 4.56 -18.80 -5.00
N THR A 158 5.30 -18.03 -4.20
CA THR A 158 5.19 -18.04 -2.73
C THR A 158 3.83 -17.54 -2.28
N PHE A 159 3.34 -16.41 -2.82
CA PHE A 159 2.00 -15.92 -2.52
C PHE A 159 0.91 -16.90 -2.96
N SER A 160 1.04 -17.48 -4.16
CA SER A 160 0.07 -18.46 -4.69
C SER A 160 -0.05 -19.68 -3.77
N LEU A 161 1.07 -20.26 -3.34
CA LEU A 161 1.11 -21.42 -2.44
C LEU A 161 0.51 -21.07 -1.06
N LEU A 162 1.01 -20.01 -0.43
CA LEU A 162 0.58 -19.64 0.92
C LEU A 162 -0.90 -19.21 0.97
N SER A 163 -1.40 -18.60 -0.10
CA SER A 163 -2.83 -18.29 -0.22
C SER A 163 -3.70 -19.56 -0.25
N ARG A 164 -3.32 -20.57 -1.05
CA ARG A 164 -4.04 -21.86 -1.15
C ARG A 164 -4.06 -22.61 0.18
N LEU A 165 -2.95 -22.56 0.91
CA LEU A 165 -2.83 -23.22 2.22
C LEU A 165 -3.42 -22.40 3.38
N GLY A 166 -3.78 -21.13 3.15
CA GLY A 166 -4.23 -20.18 4.17
C GLY A 166 -3.15 -19.77 5.18
N LEU A 167 -1.91 -19.68 4.70
CA LEU A 167 -0.70 -19.25 5.43
C LEU A 167 -0.21 -17.88 4.95
N GLY A 168 -1.10 -17.08 4.36
CA GLY A 168 -0.76 -15.76 3.80
C GLY A 168 -0.35 -14.72 4.84
N ASP A 169 -0.58 -14.99 6.13
CA ASP A 169 -0.14 -14.21 7.30
C ASP A 169 1.34 -14.50 7.67
N ARG A 170 1.99 -15.48 7.02
CA ARG A 170 3.42 -15.78 7.24
C ARG A 170 4.36 -14.97 6.33
N ILE A 171 3.80 -14.11 5.48
CA ILE A 171 4.58 -13.23 4.58
C ILE A 171 4.91 -11.92 5.30
N ILE A 172 6.20 -11.65 5.49
CA ILE A 172 6.70 -10.43 6.12
C ILE A 172 6.43 -9.20 5.24
N GLY A 173 5.98 -8.11 5.85
CA GLY A 173 5.82 -6.81 5.19
C GLY A 173 4.60 -6.71 4.27
N LYS A 174 3.69 -7.68 4.35
CA LYS A 174 2.34 -7.62 3.74
C LYS A 174 1.39 -6.74 4.56
N GLY A 175 1.71 -6.56 5.85
CA GLY A 175 1.04 -5.70 6.84
C GLY A 175 0.13 -6.43 7.84
N ASP A 176 -0.18 -7.70 7.59
CA ASP A 176 -1.05 -8.62 8.36
C ASP A 176 -0.23 -9.85 8.73
N THR A 177 1.10 -9.69 8.73
CA THR A 177 2.01 -10.72 9.20
C THR A 177 1.57 -11.12 10.60
N ALA A 178 1.53 -12.42 10.92
CA ALA A 178 1.15 -12.94 12.23
C ALA A 178 2.16 -12.54 13.32
N ASP A 179 1.77 -12.66 14.60
CA ASP A 179 2.71 -12.46 15.72
C ASP A 179 3.80 -13.51 15.68
N LEU A 180 4.99 -13.17 16.18
CA LEU A 180 6.18 -14.04 16.11
C LEU A 180 5.93 -15.45 16.65
N THR A 181 5.07 -15.55 17.67
CA THR A 181 4.71 -16.81 18.35
C THR A 181 3.31 -17.31 17.98
N ALA A 182 2.61 -16.68 17.04
CA ALA A 182 1.26 -17.09 16.65
C ALA A 182 1.27 -18.53 16.10
N PRO A 183 0.41 -19.43 16.63
CA PRO A 183 0.38 -20.82 16.19
C PRO A 183 -0.08 -20.93 14.73
N ILE A 184 0.23 -22.07 14.13
CA ILE A 184 -0.28 -22.48 12.81
C ILE A 184 -1.21 -23.66 13.03
N ASP A 185 -2.41 -23.60 12.46
CA ASP A 185 -3.33 -24.74 12.40
C ASP A 185 -2.85 -25.72 11.32
N TRP A 186 -1.92 -26.59 11.71
CA TRP A 186 -1.34 -27.59 10.81
C TRP A 186 -2.37 -28.62 10.33
N ALA A 187 -3.43 -28.88 11.09
CA ALA A 187 -4.47 -29.81 10.66
C ALA A 187 -5.25 -29.25 9.47
N ALA A 188 -5.62 -27.97 9.51
CA ALA A 188 -6.24 -27.28 8.38
C ALA A 188 -5.28 -27.18 7.17
N VAL A 189 -4.00 -26.91 7.40
CA VAL A 189 -2.98 -26.86 6.35
C VAL A 189 -2.79 -28.22 5.67
N GLU A 190 -2.66 -29.30 6.43
CA GLU A 190 -2.48 -30.65 5.88
C GLU A 190 -3.71 -31.08 5.07
N THR A 191 -4.92 -30.75 5.54
CA THR A 191 -6.16 -31.02 4.79
C THR A 191 -6.14 -30.34 3.42
N ARG A 192 -5.81 -29.05 3.36
CA ARG A 192 -5.71 -28.29 2.10
C ARG A 192 -4.57 -28.82 1.22
N LEU A 193 -3.41 -29.07 1.79
CA LEU A 193 -2.25 -29.59 1.07
C LEU A 193 -2.53 -30.97 0.48
N GLY A 194 -3.20 -31.85 1.24
CA GLY A 194 -3.60 -33.18 0.79
C GLY A 194 -4.54 -33.15 -0.41
N GLN A 195 -5.53 -32.25 -0.42
CA GLN A 195 -6.43 -32.04 -1.56
C GLN A 195 -5.65 -31.58 -2.81
N GLU A 196 -4.77 -30.60 -2.65
CA GLU A 196 -3.97 -30.06 -3.75
C GLU A 196 -2.94 -31.09 -4.29
N ARG A 197 -2.40 -31.93 -3.40
CA ARG A 197 -1.52 -33.05 -3.71
C ARG A 197 -2.25 -34.11 -4.52
N GLN A 198 -3.45 -34.50 -4.09
CA GLN A 198 -4.29 -35.45 -4.83
C GLN A 198 -4.65 -34.93 -6.23
N ALA A 199 -5.06 -33.66 -6.35
CA ALA A 199 -5.37 -33.04 -7.64
C ALA A 199 -4.14 -33.02 -8.58
N SER A 200 -2.97 -32.66 -8.04
CA SER A 200 -1.71 -32.62 -8.81
C SER A 200 -1.25 -34.01 -9.26
N LEU A 201 -1.38 -35.03 -8.39
CA LEU A 201 -1.07 -36.43 -8.74
C LEU A 201 -2.06 -37.01 -9.75
N ALA A 202 -3.35 -36.66 -9.64
CA ALA A 202 -4.36 -37.08 -10.62
C ALA A 202 -4.04 -36.51 -12.01
N TYR A 203 -3.69 -35.22 -12.08
CA TYR A 203 -3.23 -34.61 -13.33
C TYR A 203 -1.97 -35.32 -13.87
N LEU A 204 -0.96 -35.56 -13.02
CA LEU A 204 0.27 -36.23 -13.44
C LEU A 204 0.01 -37.64 -13.98
N ARG A 205 -0.87 -38.43 -13.35
CA ARG A 205 -1.24 -39.77 -13.84
C ARG A 205 -1.91 -39.70 -15.21
N CYS A 206 -2.89 -38.82 -15.38
CA CYS A 206 -3.57 -38.66 -16.66
C CYS A 206 -2.59 -38.23 -17.77
N ALA A 207 -1.64 -37.33 -17.48
CA ALA A 207 -0.62 -36.91 -18.42
C ALA A 207 0.36 -38.05 -18.77
N LEU A 208 0.77 -38.86 -17.79
CA LEU A 208 1.65 -40.03 -18.03
C LEU A 208 0.95 -41.15 -18.81
N GLU A 209 -0.36 -41.26 -18.68
CA GLU A 209 -1.19 -42.26 -19.37
C GLU A 209 -1.77 -41.74 -20.69
N ASP A 210 -1.41 -40.52 -21.11
CA ASP A 210 -1.92 -39.81 -22.29
C ASP A 210 -3.47 -39.77 -22.38
N ARG A 211 -4.13 -39.72 -21.22
CA ARG A 211 -5.59 -39.63 -21.11
C ARG A 211 -6.03 -38.19 -20.95
N PRO A 212 -7.21 -37.79 -21.46
CA PRO A 212 -7.77 -36.48 -21.19
C PRO A 212 -7.86 -36.23 -19.69
N CYS A 213 -7.10 -35.26 -19.19
CA CYS A 213 -7.33 -34.72 -17.86
C CYS A 213 -8.66 -33.97 -17.93
N ALA A 214 -9.71 -34.45 -17.27
CA ALA A 214 -10.80 -33.55 -16.93
C ALA A 214 -10.14 -32.36 -16.18
N PRO A 215 -10.38 -31.10 -16.56
CA PRO A 215 -9.99 -30.00 -15.70
C PRO A 215 -10.55 -30.37 -14.33
N ALA A 216 -9.68 -30.50 -13.32
CA ALA A 216 -10.14 -30.73 -11.97
C ALA A 216 -11.30 -29.74 -11.77
N PRO A 217 -12.52 -30.20 -11.45
CA PRO A 217 -13.62 -29.28 -11.29
C PRO A 217 -13.08 -28.18 -10.39
N SER A 218 -13.11 -26.93 -10.86
CA SER A 218 -13.03 -25.80 -9.95
C SER A 218 -14.00 -26.19 -8.83
N ALA A 219 -13.46 -26.41 -7.63
CA ALA A 219 -14.04 -27.20 -6.54
C ALA A 219 -15.57 -27.40 -6.65
N PRO A 220 -16.11 -28.63 -6.48
CA PRO A 220 -17.54 -28.87 -6.62
C PRO A 220 -18.32 -27.80 -5.87
N ALA A 221 -19.02 -26.97 -6.64
CA ALA A 221 -20.03 -26.07 -6.12
C ALA A 221 -21.24 -26.92 -5.79
N GLU A 222 -21.15 -27.73 -4.74
CA GLU A 222 -22.28 -28.42 -4.11
C GLU A 222 -21.79 -29.10 -2.82
N ALA A 223 -21.70 -28.28 -1.77
CA ALA A 223 -21.98 -28.71 -0.41
C ALA A 223 -23.38 -28.21 -0.05
N ALA A 224 -24.12 -29.04 0.69
CA ALA A 224 -25.48 -28.89 1.25
C ALA A 224 -25.88 -27.43 1.55
N PRO A 225 -27.16 -26.99 1.43
CA PRO A 225 -27.58 -25.60 1.16
C PRO A 225 -26.78 -24.57 1.96
N GLU A 226 -25.61 -24.23 1.44
CA GLU A 226 -24.58 -23.57 2.22
C GLU A 226 -24.80 -22.08 2.04
N ALA A 227 -24.92 -21.38 3.16
CA ALA A 227 -25.18 -19.95 3.19
C ALA A 227 -24.28 -19.24 2.17
N ARG A 228 -24.90 -18.50 1.24
CA ARG A 228 -24.24 -17.73 0.16
C ARG A 228 -22.86 -17.18 0.61
N PRO A 229 -21.78 -17.32 -0.18
CA PRO A 229 -20.45 -16.91 0.27
C PRO A 229 -20.44 -15.44 0.70
N LEU A 230 -19.53 -15.10 1.61
CA LEU A 230 -19.38 -13.71 2.03
C LEU A 230 -19.06 -12.80 0.82
N PRO A 231 -19.56 -11.55 0.83
CA PRO A 231 -19.26 -10.60 -0.22
C PRO A 231 -17.75 -10.39 -0.43
N LYS A 232 -17.34 -10.23 -1.69
CA LYS A 232 -15.95 -9.94 -2.06
C LYS A 232 -15.58 -8.50 -1.70
N LEU A 233 -14.52 -8.33 -0.91
CA LEU A 233 -13.88 -7.04 -0.66
C LEU A 233 -12.65 -6.86 -1.56
N ALA A 234 -12.19 -5.63 -1.72
CA ALA A 234 -10.96 -5.35 -2.45
C ALA A 234 -9.77 -6.01 -1.74
N ASP A 235 -8.90 -6.64 -2.53
CA ASP A 235 -7.62 -7.13 -2.02
C ASP A 235 -6.89 -6.01 -1.27
N ARG A 236 -6.20 -6.40 -0.20
CA ARG A 236 -5.58 -5.47 0.72
C ARG A 236 -4.53 -4.57 0.07
N THR A 237 -3.79 -5.10 -0.89
CA THR A 237 -2.77 -4.33 -1.63
C THR A 237 -3.39 -3.31 -2.59
N ARG A 238 -4.70 -3.42 -2.86
CA ARG A 238 -5.46 -2.53 -3.74
C ARG A 238 -6.49 -1.66 -3.00
N CYS A 239 -6.94 -2.07 -1.81
CA CYS A 239 -7.95 -1.37 -1.03
C CYS A 239 -7.46 0.04 -0.66
N THR A 240 -8.23 1.08 -0.98
CA THR A 240 -7.86 2.48 -0.74
C THR A 240 -8.20 2.98 0.66
N GLY A 241 -8.99 2.23 1.43
CA GLY A 241 -9.48 2.66 2.74
C GLY A 241 -10.52 3.79 2.66
N CYS A 242 -11.25 3.91 1.54
CA CYS A 242 -12.27 4.94 1.34
C CYS A 242 -13.58 4.72 2.13
N THR A 243 -13.69 3.66 2.94
CA THR A 243 -14.87 3.33 3.78
C THR A 243 -16.23 3.20 3.07
N ALA A 244 -16.30 3.25 1.73
CA ALA A 244 -17.56 3.11 0.98
C ALA A 244 -18.32 1.81 1.31
N CYS A 245 -17.59 0.68 1.42
CA CYS A 245 -18.16 -0.61 1.78
C CYS A 245 -18.75 -0.63 3.19
N ALA A 246 -18.05 -0.08 4.18
CA ALA A 246 -18.53 0.03 5.55
C ALA A 246 -19.73 0.98 5.65
N SER A 247 -19.61 2.16 5.05
CA SER A 247 -20.67 3.18 5.05
C SER A 247 -21.96 2.69 4.39
N GLY A 248 -21.85 1.93 3.29
CA GLY A 248 -22.99 1.40 2.53
C GLY A 248 -23.60 0.11 3.08
N CYS A 249 -22.96 -0.56 4.05
CA CYS A 249 -23.48 -1.82 4.58
C CYS A 249 -24.81 -1.61 5.32
N PRO A 250 -25.94 -2.21 4.88
CA PRO A 250 -27.26 -1.95 5.48
C PRO A 250 -27.47 -2.58 6.86
N LYS A 251 -26.53 -3.43 7.29
CA LYS A 251 -26.55 -4.13 8.59
C LYS A 251 -25.34 -3.77 9.45
N ASP A 252 -24.54 -2.79 9.03
CA ASP A 252 -23.30 -2.40 9.74
C ASP A 252 -22.33 -3.58 9.99
N ALA A 253 -22.42 -4.64 9.18
CA ALA A 253 -21.62 -5.85 9.31
C ALA A 253 -20.13 -5.68 8.91
N ILE A 254 -19.64 -4.45 8.73
CA ILE A 254 -18.27 -4.18 8.28
C ILE A 254 -17.63 -3.14 9.20
N THR A 255 -16.57 -3.55 9.89
CA THR A 255 -15.70 -2.70 10.70
C THR A 255 -14.44 -2.31 9.93
N MET A 256 -13.87 -1.15 10.22
CA MET A 256 -12.58 -0.72 9.66
C MET A 256 -11.49 -0.96 10.70
N GLU A 257 -10.73 -2.04 10.56
CA GLU A 257 -9.75 -2.48 11.55
C GLU A 257 -8.33 -2.14 11.14
N ARG A 258 -7.53 -1.63 12.09
CA ARG A 258 -6.14 -1.25 11.85
C ARG A 258 -5.25 -2.46 11.77
N ASP A 259 -4.29 -2.39 10.87
CA ASP A 259 -3.24 -3.37 10.74
C ASP A 259 -1.92 -2.92 11.39
N ARG A 260 -0.88 -3.76 11.23
CA ARG A 260 0.46 -3.51 11.75
C ARG A 260 1.22 -2.43 11.01
N GLU A 261 0.77 -2.04 9.81
CA GLU A 261 1.32 -0.88 9.12
C GLU A 261 0.61 0.42 9.56
N GLY A 262 -0.40 0.34 10.42
CA GLY A 262 -1.16 1.47 10.93
C GLY A 262 -2.31 1.93 10.04
N PHE A 263 -2.71 1.13 9.06
CA PHE A 263 -3.82 1.43 8.16
C PHE A 263 -5.08 0.63 8.47
N ALA A 264 -6.25 1.24 8.30
CA ALA A 264 -7.53 0.56 8.46
C ALA A 264 -8.01 -0.20 7.19
N TYR A 265 -8.57 -1.39 7.38
CA TYR A 265 -9.12 -2.26 6.34
C TYR A 265 -10.51 -2.79 6.72
N PRO A 266 -11.41 -3.00 5.73
CA PRO A 266 -12.74 -3.54 6.01
C PRO A 266 -12.67 -5.01 6.41
N VAL A 267 -13.27 -5.36 7.54
CA VAL A 267 -13.44 -6.72 8.05
C VAL A 267 -14.94 -7.01 8.15
N ILE A 268 -15.40 -8.16 7.62
CA ILE A 268 -16.82 -8.54 7.63
C ILE A 268 -17.10 -9.39 8.87
N ASP A 269 -18.07 -8.98 9.68
CA ASP A 269 -18.69 -9.85 10.67
C ASP A 269 -19.65 -10.81 9.96
N SER A 270 -19.28 -12.09 9.90
CA SER A 270 -20.02 -13.13 9.20
C SER A 270 -21.36 -13.50 9.87
N ALA A 271 -21.50 -13.22 11.17
CA ALA A 271 -22.72 -13.47 11.93
C ALA A 271 -23.77 -12.38 11.67
N VAL A 272 -23.34 -11.14 11.46
CA VAL A 272 -24.23 -10.00 11.14
C VAL A 272 -24.51 -9.89 9.63
N CYS A 273 -23.59 -10.37 8.79
CA CYS A 273 -23.68 -10.21 7.34
C CYS A 273 -24.81 -11.03 6.69
N ILE A 274 -25.78 -10.30 6.11
CA ILE A 274 -26.86 -10.88 5.30
C ILE A 274 -26.45 -11.24 3.86
N ARG A 275 -25.15 -11.19 3.53
CA ARG A 275 -24.59 -11.59 2.22
C ARG A 275 -25.25 -10.91 1.00
N CYS A 276 -25.65 -9.64 1.13
CA CYS A 276 -26.32 -8.89 0.07
C CYS A 276 -25.41 -8.48 -1.11
N GLY A 277 -24.08 -8.51 -0.94
CA GLY A 277 -23.13 -8.12 -1.99
C GLY A 277 -22.99 -6.61 -2.21
N HIS A 278 -23.69 -5.75 -1.45
CA HIS A 278 -23.67 -4.30 -1.66
C HIS A 278 -22.26 -3.71 -1.50
N CYS A 279 -21.49 -4.16 -0.50
CA CYS A 279 -20.11 -3.71 -0.28
C CYS A 279 -19.17 -4.01 -1.46
N THR A 280 -19.38 -5.13 -2.15
CA THR A 280 -18.68 -5.47 -3.40
C THR A 280 -19.09 -4.49 -4.51
N ALA A 281 -20.40 -4.22 -4.64
CA ALA A 281 -20.94 -3.40 -5.70
C ALA A 281 -20.47 -1.93 -5.64
N VAL A 282 -20.38 -1.36 -4.42
CA VAL A 282 -19.93 0.04 -4.19
C VAL A 282 -18.42 0.19 -4.13
N CYS A 283 -17.64 -0.90 -4.15
CA CYS A 283 -16.19 -0.79 -4.06
C CYS A 283 -15.60 -0.20 -5.36
N PRO A 284 -14.94 0.96 -5.32
CA PRO A 284 -14.40 1.58 -6.54
C PRO A 284 -13.25 0.78 -7.18
N ILE A 285 -12.60 -0.10 -6.42
CA ILE A 285 -11.45 -0.91 -6.87
C ILE A 285 -11.88 -2.21 -7.56
N LEU A 286 -13.07 -2.72 -7.23
CA LEU A 286 -13.62 -3.93 -7.83
C LEU A 286 -14.46 -3.65 -9.08
N ARG A 287 -14.51 -2.39 -9.50
CA ARG A 287 -15.27 -1.93 -10.65
C ARG A 287 -14.33 -1.23 -11.62
N GLU A 288 -14.64 -1.34 -12.90
CA GLU A 288 -14.01 -0.51 -13.90
C GLU A 288 -14.39 0.97 -13.67
N ARG A 289 -13.46 1.84 -14.05
CA ARG A 289 -13.69 3.28 -14.00
C ARG A 289 -14.12 3.74 -15.39
N PRO A 290 -15.19 4.53 -15.49
CA PRO A 290 -15.57 5.09 -16.78
C PRO A 290 -14.45 5.98 -17.29
N GLN A 291 -14.27 5.99 -18.61
CA GLN A 291 -13.45 7.01 -19.24
C GLN A 291 -14.13 8.37 -19.09
N ALA A 292 -13.33 9.41 -18.97
CA ALA A 292 -13.79 10.80 -18.88
C ALA A 292 -12.92 11.66 -19.80
N PRO A 293 -13.48 12.76 -20.35
CA PRO A 293 -12.71 13.68 -21.18
C PRO A 293 -11.51 14.26 -20.42
N MET A 294 -10.53 14.73 -21.19
CA MET A 294 -9.38 15.40 -20.62
C MET A 294 -9.82 16.73 -19.98
N PRO A 295 -9.40 17.02 -18.75
CA PRO A 295 -9.82 18.22 -18.05
C PRO A 295 -9.13 19.48 -18.61
N ALA A 296 -9.79 20.62 -18.46
CA ALA A 296 -9.17 21.92 -18.72
C ALA A 296 -8.20 22.27 -17.58
N VAL A 297 -7.04 22.83 -17.90
CA VAL A 297 -5.93 23.01 -16.95
C VAL A 297 -5.57 24.48 -16.81
N PHE A 298 -5.37 24.93 -15.57
CA PHE A 298 -5.09 26.32 -15.24
C PHE A 298 -4.00 26.48 -14.18
N ALA A 299 -3.22 27.56 -14.31
CA ALA A 299 -2.52 28.18 -13.20
C ALA A 299 -3.51 29.02 -12.40
N ALA A 300 -3.61 28.81 -11.09
CA ALA A 300 -4.64 29.43 -10.27
C ALA A 300 -4.14 29.87 -8.89
N TRP A 301 -4.48 31.08 -8.47
CA TRP A 301 -4.17 31.58 -7.13
C TRP A 301 -5.20 32.57 -6.59
N ASN A 302 -5.28 32.60 -5.26
CA ASN A 302 -6.08 33.54 -4.49
C ASN A 302 -5.42 34.93 -4.55
N LYS A 303 -6.23 35.97 -4.78
CA LYS A 303 -5.80 37.37 -4.82
C LYS A 303 -5.48 37.93 -3.43
N ASN A 304 -5.97 37.28 -2.36
CA ASN A 304 -5.64 37.61 -0.98
C ASN A 304 -4.32 36.91 -0.55
N ASP A 305 -3.27 37.71 -0.42
CA ASP A 305 -1.92 37.22 -0.06
C ASP A 305 -1.84 36.60 1.34
N ALA A 306 -2.66 37.03 2.30
CA ALA A 306 -2.67 36.45 3.64
C ALA A 306 -3.22 35.01 3.61
N ILE A 307 -4.34 34.78 2.90
CA ILE A 307 -4.89 33.43 2.70
C ILE A 307 -3.92 32.56 1.91
N ARG A 308 -3.27 33.14 0.90
CA ARG A 308 -2.30 32.44 0.06
C ARG A 308 -1.06 32.01 0.85
N LYS A 309 -0.54 32.86 1.75
CA LYS A 309 0.56 32.55 2.66
C LYS A 309 0.20 31.42 3.62
N ASP A 310 -1.03 31.42 4.12
CA ASP A 310 -1.56 30.41 5.03
C ASP A 310 -1.93 29.07 4.34
N SER A 311 -1.95 29.06 3.01
CA SER A 311 -2.26 27.89 2.19
C SER A 311 -0.99 27.19 1.71
N THR A 312 -1.07 25.89 1.44
CA THR A 312 0.07 25.12 0.91
C THR A 312 0.53 25.62 -0.46
N SER A 313 -0.41 25.99 -1.33
CA SER A 313 -0.13 26.38 -2.71
C SER A 313 -0.76 27.75 -3.02
N GLY A 314 -1.42 27.94 -4.16
CA GLY A 314 -2.10 29.19 -4.50
C GLY A 314 -3.36 29.54 -3.70
N GLY A 315 -3.82 28.71 -2.75
CA GLY A 315 -4.94 29.06 -1.85
C GLY A 315 -6.34 28.99 -2.46
N VAL A 316 -6.50 28.20 -3.53
CA VAL A 316 -7.79 28.02 -4.23
C VAL A 316 -8.83 27.31 -3.36
N PHE A 317 -8.44 26.29 -2.59
CA PHE A 317 -9.37 25.53 -1.74
C PHE A 317 -10.22 26.44 -0.83
N THR A 318 -9.60 27.48 -0.26
CA THR A 318 -10.31 28.43 0.61
C THR A 318 -11.43 29.15 -0.13
N LEU A 319 -11.21 29.60 -1.37
CA LEU A 319 -12.24 30.28 -2.18
C LEU A 319 -13.41 29.33 -2.48
N LEU A 320 -13.10 28.08 -2.84
CA LEU A 320 -14.11 27.07 -3.11
C LEU A 320 -14.95 26.77 -1.85
N ALA A 321 -14.29 26.66 -0.69
CA ALA A 321 -14.96 26.42 0.57
C ALA A 321 -15.82 27.63 1.01
N GLU A 322 -15.31 28.84 0.87
CA GLU A 322 -16.04 30.08 1.18
C GLU A 322 -17.30 30.22 0.31
N TYR A 323 -17.21 29.97 -1.00
CA TYR A 323 -18.36 30.00 -1.91
C TYR A 323 -19.51 29.10 -1.44
N ILE A 324 -19.19 27.88 -0.99
CA ILE A 324 -20.18 26.92 -0.51
C ILE A 324 -20.73 27.32 0.86
N LEU A 325 -19.89 27.81 1.78
CA LEU A 325 -20.34 28.28 3.09
C LEU A 325 -21.22 29.53 3.01
N GLU A 326 -20.92 30.46 2.09
CA GLU A 326 -21.73 31.66 1.82
C GLU A 326 -23.13 31.30 1.33
N SER A 327 -23.24 30.19 0.59
CA SER A 327 -24.50 29.63 0.12
C SER A 327 -25.26 28.85 1.21
N GLY A 328 -24.86 28.98 2.48
CA GLY A 328 -25.42 28.21 3.59
C GLY A 328 -25.08 26.72 3.52
N GLY A 329 -24.05 26.32 2.78
CA GLY A 329 -23.60 24.93 2.63
C GLY A 329 -22.69 24.44 3.76
N VAL A 330 -22.17 23.22 3.62
CA VAL A 330 -21.22 22.59 4.56
C VAL A 330 -20.00 22.06 3.80
N VAL A 331 -18.82 22.20 4.40
CA VAL A 331 -17.56 21.76 3.81
C VAL A 331 -16.99 20.59 4.61
N PHE A 332 -16.79 19.45 3.95
CA PHE A 332 -16.07 18.30 4.48
C PHE A 332 -14.63 18.32 3.99
N GLY A 333 -13.67 18.16 4.91
CA GLY A 333 -12.25 18.05 4.58
C GLY A 333 -11.44 17.54 5.76
N ALA A 334 -10.13 17.37 5.54
CA ALA A 334 -9.24 16.79 6.54
C ALA A 334 -8.74 17.82 7.59
N ALA A 335 -8.91 17.52 8.87
CA ALA A 335 -8.40 18.26 10.02
C ALA A 335 -7.77 17.32 11.05
N PHE A 336 -6.79 17.83 11.81
CA PHE A 336 -6.28 17.14 12.99
C PHE A 336 -7.25 17.33 14.17
N ASP A 337 -7.50 16.26 14.92
CA ASP A 337 -8.14 16.34 16.23
C ASP A 337 -7.13 16.75 17.31
N GLY A 338 -7.60 16.87 18.57
CA GLY A 338 -6.76 17.28 19.70
C GLY A 338 -5.59 16.33 20.01
N SER A 339 -5.62 15.10 19.48
CA SER A 339 -4.55 14.10 19.62
C SER A 339 -3.72 13.96 18.34
N GLN A 340 -3.81 14.93 17.43
CA GLN A 340 -3.14 14.92 16.13
C GLN A 340 -3.49 13.68 15.27
N HIS A 341 -4.67 13.08 15.44
CA HIS A 341 -5.21 12.14 14.46
C HIS A 341 -5.87 12.89 13.32
N LEU A 342 -5.54 12.51 12.09
CA LEU A 342 -6.12 13.14 10.92
C LEU A 342 -7.49 12.52 10.60
N ARG A 343 -8.54 13.34 10.62
CA ARG A 343 -9.93 12.92 10.35
C ARG A 343 -10.56 13.84 9.30
N HIS A 344 -11.51 13.32 8.52
CA HIS A 344 -12.43 14.20 7.81
C HIS A 344 -13.48 14.73 8.78
N THR A 345 -13.74 16.04 8.72
CA THR A 345 -14.73 16.71 9.56
C THR A 345 -15.57 17.66 8.72
N ALA A 346 -16.81 17.88 9.17
CA ALA A 346 -17.66 18.95 8.67
C ALA A 346 -17.18 20.30 9.21
N CYS A 347 -17.31 21.33 8.39
CA CYS A 347 -17.07 22.72 8.70
C CYS A 347 -18.27 23.54 8.21
N PHE A 348 -18.86 24.32 9.13
CA PHE A 348 -20.07 25.10 8.89
C PHE A 348 -19.82 26.61 8.86
N ARG A 349 -18.61 27.04 9.24
CA ARG A 349 -18.28 28.44 9.49
C ARG A 349 -16.95 28.80 8.85
N LYS A 350 -16.85 29.98 8.25
CA LYS A 350 -15.62 30.44 7.61
C LYS A 350 -14.46 30.54 8.60
N GLU A 351 -14.77 30.95 9.83
CA GLU A 351 -13.82 31.06 10.93
C GLU A 351 -13.16 29.71 11.30
N ASP A 352 -13.75 28.57 10.95
CA ASP A 352 -13.19 27.24 11.22
C ASP A 352 -12.42 26.66 10.02
N LEU A 353 -12.43 27.33 8.86
CA LEU A 353 -11.77 26.83 7.64
C LEU A 353 -10.27 26.63 7.79
N TRP A 354 -9.61 27.37 8.68
CA TRP A 354 -8.17 27.21 8.94
C TRP A 354 -7.81 25.77 9.34
N ARG A 355 -8.73 25.03 9.97
CA ARG A 355 -8.55 23.61 10.34
C ARG A 355 -8.41 22.72 9.11
N LEU A 356 -9.15 23.04 8.04
CA LEU A 356 -9.16 22.30 6.78
C LEU A 356 -8.05 22.73 5.83
N ARG A 357 -7.55 23.97 5.95
CA ARG A 357 -6.45 24.50 5.12
C ARG A 357 -5.15 23.72 5.34
N GLY A 358 -4.31 23.77 4.32
CA GLY A 358 -2.98 23.16 4.34
C GLY A 358 -3.00 21.65 4.06
N ALA A 359 -1.93 21.19 3.42
CA ALA A 359 -1.66 19.78 3.15
C ALA A 359 -1.34 19.05 4.46
N LYS A 360 -1.90 17.85 4.58
CA LYS A 360 -1.73 16.96 5.72
C LYS A 360 -1.27 15.62 5.14
N TYR A 361 0.01 15.32 5.29
CA TYR A 361 0.63 14.14 4.66
C TYR A 361 0.39 12.90 5.52
N VAL A 362 -0.87 12.55 5.75
CA VAL A 362 -1.32 11.36 6.47
C VAL A 362 -2.63 10.90 5.82
N GLN A 363 -2.96 9.61 5.84
CA GLN A 363 -4.32 9.19 5.46
C GLN A 363 -5.33 9.72 6.48
N SER A 364 -6.38 10.39 6.03
CA SER A 364 -7.47 10.81 6.90
C SER A 364 -8.44 9.67 7.17
N ASP A 365 -8.87 9.54 8.42
CA ASP A 365 -9.99 8.68 8.81
C ASP A 365 -11.31 9.32 8.36
N LEU A 366 -12.14 8.54 7.65
CA LEU A 366 -13.44 8.98 7.18
C LEU A 366 -14.57 8.64 8.15
N GLY A 367 -14.41 7.70 9.08
CA GLY A 367 -15.49 7.27 10.00
C GLY A 367 -16.86 7.15 9.30
N THR A 368 -17.81 7.95 9.75
CA THR A 368 -19.20 8.05 9.24
C THR A 368 -19.44 9.14 8.20
N VAL A 369 -18.39 9.83 7.73
CA VAL A 369 -18.49 11.05 6.93
C VAL A 369 -19.35 10.88 5.68
N TYR A 370 -19.31 9.74 4.99
CA TYR A 370 -20.17 9.52 3.81
C TYR A 370 -21.66 9.52 4.17
N ARG A 371 -22.04 8.94 5.32
CA ARG A 371 -23.42 8.97 5.83
C ARG A 371 -23.85 10.40 6.17
N GLU A 372 -22.95 11.16 6.78
CA GLU A 372 -23.18 12.57 7.10
C GLU A 372 -23.34 13.41 5.84
N VAL A 373 -22.50 13.22 4.81
CA VAL A 373 -22.64 13.89 3.52
C VAL A 373 -24.00 13.62 2.91
N ARG A 374 -24.46 12.35 2.86
CA ARG A 374 -25.80 12.01 2.35
C ARG A 374 -26.90 12.72 3.11
N ARG A 375 -26.79 12.80 4.45
CA ARG A 375 -27.76 13.50 5.30
C ARG A 375 -27.81 15.00 4.98
N TRP A 376 -26.66 15.65 4.82
CA TRP A 376 -26.61 17.10 4.55
C TRP A 376 -27.04 17.47 3.14
N LEU A 377 -26.79 16.60 2.15
CA LEU A 377 -27.23 16.82 0.77
C LEU A 377 -28.74 16.96 0.62
N ALA A 378 -29.53 16.42 1.56
CA ALA A 378 -30.99 16.60 1.59
C ALA A 378 -31.44 18.02 1.94
N HIS A 379 -30.55 18.87 2.48
CA HIS A 379 -30.92 20.14 3.08
C HIS A 379 -30.09 21.33 2.62
N ARG A 380 -28.85 21.12 2.14
CA ARG A 380 -27.93 22.21 1.81
C ARG A 380 -26.86 21.78 0.81
N PRO A 381 -26.21 22.73 0.11
CA PRO A 381 -25.02 22.44 -0.69
C PRO A 381 -23.90 21.83 0.16
N VAL A 382 -23.16 20.89 -0.42
CA VAL A 382 -22.04 20.21 0.24
C VAL A 382 -20.79 20.32 -0.63
N LEU A 383 -19.68 20.73 -0.03
CA LEU A 383 -18.35 20.52 -0.60
C LEU A 383 -17.70 19.33 0.08
N PHE A 384 -17.25 18.35 -0.70
CA PHE A 384 -16.37 17.29 -0.21
C PHE A 384 -14.97 17.43 -0.82
N SER A 385 -13.98 17.71 0.03
CA SER A 385 -12.57 17.86 -0.36
C SER A 385 -11.73 16.71 0.20
N GLY A 386 -11.17 15.89 -0.67
CA GLY A 386 -10.43 14.69 -0.26
C GLY A 386 -9.46 14.17 -1.32
N THR A 387 -8.91 12.99 -1.09
CA THR A 387 -8.11 12.31 -2.12
C THR A 387 -9.01 11.74 -3.22
N PRO A 388 -8.51 11.51 -4.46
CA PRO A 388 -9.34 11.02 -5.56
C PRO A 388 -10.04 9.69 -5.25
N CYS A 389 -9.38 8.80 -4.49
CA CYS A 389 -9.98 7.54 -4.07
C CYS A 389 -11.10 7.71 -3.03
N GLN A 390 -11.04 8.75 -2.20
CA GLN A 390 -12.12 9.12 -1.27
C GLN A 390 -13.28 9.80 -2.02
N VAL A 391 -13.02 10.58 -3.07
CA VAL A 391 -14.08 11.15 -3.90
C VAL A 391 -14.82 10.07 -4.69
N ASP A 392 -14.11 9.12 -5.31
CA ASP A 392 -14.74 7.98 -6.00
C ASP A 392 -15.55 7.14 -5.01
N GLY A 393 -14.99 6.82 -3.83
CA GLY A 393 -15.71 6.10 -2.79
C GLY A 393 -17.02 6.77 -2.38
N LEU A 394 -17.05 8.10 -2.29
CA LEU A 394 -18.26 8.86 -1.98
C LEU A 394 -19.29 8.73 -3.11
N TYR A 395 -18.89 8.93 -4.36
CA TYR A 395 -19.81 8.79 -5.50
C TYR A 395 -20.37 7.38 -5.63
N ARG A 396 -19.55 6.34 -5.42
CA ARG A 396 -20.03 4.94 -5.42
C ARG A 396 -21.02 4.67 -4.29
N TYR A 397 -20.77 5.23 -3.10
CA TYR A 397 -21.67 5.14 -1.96
C TYR A 397 -23.00 5.87 -2.22
N LEU A 398 -22.97 7.03 -2.85
CA LEU A 398 -24.17 7.80 -3.20
C LEU A 398 -24.93 7.20 -4.39
N GLY A 399 -24.25 6.41 -5.23
CA GLY A 399 -24.83 5.80 -6.44
C GLY A 399 -24.96 6.76 -7.63
N GLY A 400 -24.37 7.95 -7.56
CA GLY A 400 -24.48 8.99 -8.59
C GLY A 400 -23.77 10.28 -8.19
N ARG A 401 -23.98 11.35 -8.97
CA ARG A 401 -23.44 12.71 -8.72
C ARG A 401 -24.59 13.68 -8.41
N PRO A 402 -24.96 13.88 -7.13
CA PRO A 402 -26.02 14.81 -6.76
C PRO A 402 -25.67 16.25 -7.16
N GLU A 403 -26.65 17.03 -7.62
CA GLU A 403 -26.44 18.42 -8.05
C GLU A 403 -25.94 19.32 -6.92
N ASN A 404 -26.41 19.10 -5.69
CA ASN A 404 -25.98 19.85 -4.50
C ASN A 404 -24.61 19.41 -3.96
N LEU A 405 -23.90 18.51 -4.63
CA LEU A 405 -22.58 18.03 -4.23
C LEU A 405 -21.48 18.59 -5.13
N THR A 406 -20.62 19.41 -4.56
CA THR A 406 -19.34 19.80 -5.18
C THR A 406 -18.23 18.94 -4.62
N THR A 407 -17.38 18.41 -5.50
CA THR A 407 -16.21 17.62 -5.11
C THR A 407 -14.90 18.25 -5.56
N CYS A 408 -13.93 18.29 -4.66
CA CYS A 408 -12.58 18.75 -4.92
C CYS A 408 -11.60 17.65 -4.55
N ASP A 409 -10.98 17.01 -5.55
CA ASP A 409 -9.88 16.09 -5.30
C ASP A 409 -8.51 16.78 -5.46
N LEU A 410 -7.43 16.03 -5.28
CA LEU A 410 -6.07 16.56 -5.37
C LEU A 410 -5.14 15.70 -6.21
N VAL A 411 -4.09 16.32 -6.75
CA VAL A 411 -2.95 15.62 -7.33
C VAL A 411 -2.18 14.96 -6.18
N CYS A 412 -2.43 13.66 -5.98
CA CYS A 412 -2.00 12.94 -4.80
C CYS A 412 -0.65 12.25 -5.03
N HIS A 413 0.32 12.47 -4.13
CA HIS A 413 1.55 11.69 -4.06
C HIS A 413 1.31 10.28 -3.50
N GLY A 414 0.24 10.11 -2.71
CA GLY A 414 -0.05 8.91 -1.93
C GLY A 414 -0.13 9.27 -0.45
N VAL A 415 -0.87 8.45 0.32
CA VAL A 415 -1.17 8.74 1.73
C VAL A 415 -0.26 7.95 2.66
N PRO A 416 0.48 8.64 3.56
CA PRO A 416 1.24 8.00 4.63
C PRO A 416 0.38 7.27 5.66
N SER A 417 1.00 6.28 6.32
CA SER A 417 0.42 5.54 7.44
C SER A 417 0.00 6.47 8.61
N PRO A 418 -1.27 6.39 9.05
CA PRO A 418 -1.71 6.99 10.31
C PRO A 418 -0.91 6.50 11.52
N GLY A 419 -0.67 5.19 11.65
CA GLY A 419 0.11 4.63 12.77
C GLY A 419 1.55 5.17 12.82
N VAL A 420 2.24 5.23 11.68
CA VAL A 420 3.61 5.80 11.62
C VAL A 420 3.60 7.28 11.98
N TRP A 421 2.57 8.04 11.59
CA TRP A 421 2.42 9.43 12.00
C TRP A 421 2.20 9.56 13.50
N GLU A 422 1.32 8.75 14.08
CA GLU A 422 1.04 8.74 15.51
C GLU A 422 2.31 8.43 16.34
N ASP A 423 3.11 7.46 15.93
CA ASP A 423 4.41 7.19 16.57
C ASP A 423 5.42 8.31 16.37
N MET A 424 5.41 8.98 15.21
CA MET A 424 6.24 10.16 14.97
C MET A 424 5.83 11.31 15.89
N ALA A 425 4.53 11.56 16.05
CA ALA A 425 3.99 12.58 16.94
C ALA A 425 4.39 12.28 18.40
N ARG A 426 4.16 11.07 18.89
CA ARG A 426 4.60 10.63 20.22
C ARG A 426 6.12 10.77 20.41
N ASN A 427 6.91 10.47 19.39
CA ASN A 427 8.36 10.62 19.45
C ASN A 427 8.82 12.10 19.49
N LEU A 428 8.09 13.01 18.84
CA LEU A 428 8.32 14.45 18.97
C LEU A 428 7.99 14.93 20.39
N GLU A 429 6.85 14.53 20.92
CA GLU A 429 6.41 14.85 22.28
C GLU A 429 7.41 14.35 23.33
N ALA A 430 7.84 13.08 23.22
CA ALA A 430 8.80 12.48 24.14
C ALA A 430 10.17 13.19 24.12
N ARG A 431 10.65 13.61 22.94
CA ARG A 431 11.92 14.33 22.81
C ARG A 431 11.87 15.75 23.38
N ARG A 432 10.71 16.39 23.32
CA ARG A 432 10.49 17.74 23.86
C ARG A 432 9.97 17.74 25.29
N GLN A 433 9.52 16.58 25.79
CA GLN A 433 8.79 16.43 27.05
C GLN A 433 7.59 17.39 27.14
N GLN A 434 6.92 17.62 26.01
CA GLN A 434 5.79 18.54 25.86
C GLN A 434 4.76 17.95 24.89
N PRO A 435 3.45 18.12 25.12
CA PRO A 435 2.42 17.66 24.20
C PRO A 435 2.45 18.44 22.89
N LEU A 436 2.08 17.80 21.78
CA LEU A 436 2.05 18.40 20.46
C LEU A 436 0.69 19.07 20.21
N GLN A 437 0.68 20.40 20.19
CA GLN A 437 -0.56 21.18 20.02
C GLN A 437 -0.98 21.32 18.57
N ALA A 438 -0.04 21.58 17.66
CA ALA A 438 -0.37 21.81 16.26
C ALA A 438 0.79 21.44 15.33
N VAL A 439 0.43 20.99 14.13
CA VAL A 439 1.38 20.64 13.07
C VAL A 439 0.98 21.29 11.75
N ARG A 440 1.98 21.82 11.04
CA ARG A 440 1.87 22.24 9.64
C ARG A 440 2.95 21.56 8.81
N PHE A 441 2.54 20.73 7.87
CA PHE A 441 3.51 20.03 7.00
C PHE A 441 4.17 20.94 5.96
N ARG A 442 3.48 22.01 5.58
CA ARG A 442 3.93 22.99 4.58
C ARG A 442 3.63 24.38 5.11
N ASN A 443 4.65 25.05 5.64
CA ASN A 443 4.60 26.43 6.09
C ASN A 443 5.57 27.27 5.25
N LYS A 444 5.10 28.35 4.64
CA LYS A 444 5.87 29.18 3.69
C LYS A 444 6.75 30.21 4.39
N VAL A 445 7.53 29.79 5.39
CA VAL A 445 8.42 30.67 6.15
C VAL A 445 9.49 31.31 5.25
N THR A 446 10.05 30.52 4.35
CA THR A 446 11.12 30.90 3.39
C THR A 446 10.61 30.89 1.93
N GLY A 447 9.29 30.97 1.74
CA GLY A 447 8.63 30.89 0.42
C GLY A 447 7.99 29.53 0.13
N TRP A 448 7.33 29.41 -1.03
CA TRP A 448 6.54 28.21 -1.39
C TRP A 448 7.39 26.96 -1.69
N LYS A 449 8.52 27.12 -2.40
CA LYS A 449 9.36 26.00 -2.86
C LYS A 449 10.11 25.30 -1.72
N ASP A 450 10.56 26.05 -0.71
CA ASP A 450 11.31 25.51 0.45
C ASP A 450 10.48 25.54 1.74
N SER A 451 9.21 25.17 1.67
CA SER A 451 8.32 25.22 2.83
C SER A 451 8.75 24.31 3.99
N HIS A 452 8.50 24.76 5.20
CA HIS A 452 8.86 24.07 6.43
C HIS A 452 7.76 23.13 6.93
N PHE A 453 8.19 22.06 7.59
CA PHE A 453 7.39 21.37 8.59
C PHE A 453 7.53 22.13 9.91
N THR A 454 6.40 22.48 10.53
CA THR A 454 6.33 23.21 11.79
C THR A 454 5.52 22.43 12.81
N ALA A 455 6.07 22.25 14.01
CA ALA A 455 5.42 21.64 15.16
C ALA A 455 5.38 22.66 16.32
N VAL A 456 4.22 22.82 16.93
CA VAL A 456 3.97 23.72 18.07
C VAL A 456 3.61 22.89 19.28
N TYR A 457 4.23 23.17 20.43
CA TYR A 457 4.10 22.37 21.64
C TYR A 457 3.31 23.05 22.75
N GLY A 458 3.02 22.28 23.81
CA GLY A 458 2.26 22.66 25.01
C GLY A 458 2.65 24.00 25.64
N ASP A 459 3.95 24.26 25.69
CA ASP A 459 4.60 25.43 26.27
C ASP A 459 4.74 26.61 25.29
N GLY A 460 4.21 26.49 24.08
CA GLY A 460 4.32 27.49 23.01
C GLY A 460 5.64 27.43 22.24
N THR A 461 6.56 26.51 22.56
CA THR A 461 7.77 26.32 21.76
C THR A 461 7.45 25.81 20.36
N VAL A 462 8.32 26.14 19.39
CA VAL A 462 8.10 25.84 17.98
C VAL A 462 9.34 25.20 17.36
N ASP A 463 9.16 24.01 16.79
CA ASP A 463 10.14 23.38 15.92
C ASP A 463 9.80 23.66 14.46
N THR A 464 10.79 24.12 13.69
CA THR A 464 10.60 24.41 12.27
C THR A 464 11.84 24.07 11.45
N ALA A 465 11.64 23.32 10.36
CA ALA A 465 12.70 23.00 9.41
C ALA A 465 12.09 22.70 8.04
N PRO A 466 12.84 22.89 6.92
CA PRO A 466 12.39 22.48 5.60
C PRO A 466 11.87 21.04 5.63
N LEU A 467 10.69 20.78 5.04
CA LEU A 467 10.00 19.49 5.18
C LEU A 467 10.94 18.31 4.91
N PHE A 468 11.64 18.30 3.78
CA PHE A 468 12.54 17.22 3.37
C PHE A 468 13.88 17.18 4.14
N ARG A 469 14.11 18.10 5.08
CA ARG A 469 15.19 18.02 6.08
C ARG A 469 14.72 17.44 7.41
N THR A 470 13.43 17.24 7.62
CA THR A 470 12.90 16.48 8.76
C THR A 470 12.97 14.98 8.51
N GLU A 471 12.91 14.19 9.58
CA GLU A 471 12.88 12.72 9.52
C GLU A 471 11.63 12.22 8.79
N PHE A 472 10.47 12.77 9.15
CA PHE A 472 9.21 12.45 8.48
C PHE A 472 9.26 12.80 7.00
N GLY A 473 9.67 14.03 6.64
CA GLY A 473 9.68 14.47 5.26
C GLY A 473 10.66 13.69 4.38
N ARG A 474 11.84 13.30 4.90
CA ARG A 474 12.78 12.42 4.16
C ARG A 474 12.17 11.07 3.84
N ALA A 475 11.56 10.42 4.83
CA ALA A 475 10.95 9.12 4.66
C ALA A 475 9.68 9.17 3.77
N PHE A 476 8.89 10.25 3.90
CA PHE A 476 7.77 10.55 3.01
C PHE A 476 8.22 10.79 1.56
N GLY A 477 9.28 11.58 1.34
CA GLY A 477 9.84 11.84 0.01
C GLY A 477 10.42 10.59 -0.67
N ARG A 478 10.83 9.59 0.13
CA ARG A 478 11.21 8.24 -0.35
C ARG A 478 10.02 7.30 -0.51
N ALA A 479 8.81 7.77 -0.22
CA ALA A 479 7.58 6.99 -0.24
C ALA A 479 7.64 5.72 0.63
N LEU A 480 8.37 5.73 1.76
CA LEU A 480 8.63 4.51 2.54
C LEU A 480 7.39 3.91 3.21
N PHE A 481 6.47 4.75 3.67
CA PHE A 481 5.33 4.34 4.49
C PHE A 481 3.98 4.75 3.88
N LEU A 482 3.90 4.77 2.54
CA LEU A 482 2.63 4.99 1.87
C LEU A 482 1.77 3.72 1.95
N ARG A 483 0.46 3.93 1.87
CA ARG A 483 -0.51 2.84 1.76
C ARG A 483 -0.17 1.91 0.59
N PRO A 484 -0.24 0.57 0.73
CA PRO A 484 0.07 -0.36 -0.36
C PRO A 484 -0.61 -0.02 -1.71
N SER A 485 -1.88 0.40 -1.67
CA SER A 485 -2.63 0.79 -2.88
C SER A 485 -2.05 2.01 -3.60
N CYS A 486 -1.27 2.85 -2.93
CA CYS A 486 -0.70 4.06 -3.54
C CYS A 486 0.41 3.76 -4.56
N TYR A 487 1.12 2.62 -4.43
CA TYR A 487 2.17 2.25 -5.38
C TYR A 487 1.64 1.70 -6.72
N ARG A 488 0.35 1.37 -6.75
CA ARG A 488 -0.40 0.91 -7.93
C ARG A 488 -1.70 1.70 -8.09
N CYS A 489 -1.67 2.96 -7.69
CA CYS A 489 -2.85 3.82 -7.60
C CYS A 489 -3.50 4.00 -8.98
N PRO A 490 -4.78 3.65 -9.16
CA PRO A 490 -5.43 3.86 -10.45
C PRO A 490 -5.69 5.36 -10.70
N TYR A 491 -5.77 6.19 -9.66
CA TYR A 491 -6.12 7.61 -9.75
C TYR A 491 -4.96 8.54 -10.15
N THR A 492 -3.76 8.00 -10.39
CA THR A 492 -2.65 8.78 -10.96
C THR A 492 -2.79 8.88 -12.47
N SER A 493 -3.84 9.57 -12.90
CA SER A 493 -4.26 9.73 -14.30
C SER A 493 -4.86 11.12 -14.53
N MET A 494 -4.91 11.53 -15.79
CA MET A 494 -5.65 12.72 -16.25
C MET A 494 -7.16 12.51 -16.27
N THR A 495 -7.63 11.27 -16.27
CA THR A 495 -9.04 10.94 -16.00
C THR A 495 -9.30 11.19 -14.51
N ARG A 496 -9.96 12.29 -14.18
CA ARG A 496 -10.22 12.75 -12.81
C ARG A 496 -11.61 12.37 -12.34
N VAL A 497 -11.79 12.33 -11.01
CA VAL A 497 -13.06 11.90 -10.39
C VAL A 497 -13.82 13.09 -9.84
N GLY A 498 -13.17 13.98 -9.09
CA GLY A 498 -13.79 15.18 -8.56
C GLY A 498 -14.20 16.17 -9.66
N ASP A 499 -15.04 17.13 -9.33
CA ASP A 499 -15.42 18.22 -10.25
C ASP A 499 -14.24 19.15 -10.52
N LEU A 500 -13.42 19.35 -9.49
CA LEU A 500 -12.18 20.10 -9.52
C LEU A 500 -11.05 19.24 -8.95
N THR A 501 -9.84 19.39 -9.49
CA THR A 501 -8.61 18.83 -8.91
C THR A 501 -7.61 19.94 -8.61
N LEU A 502 -7.05 19.95 -7.40
CA LEU A 502 -6.02 20.91 -7.01
C LEU A 502 -4.65 20.23 -6.81
N GLY A 503 -3.58 20.94 -7.15
CA GLY A 503 -2.21 20.48 -6.91
C GLY A 503 -1.23 21.63 -6.70
N ASP A 504 -0.05 21.31 -6.20
CA ASP A 504 1.09 22.21 -6.27
C ASP A 504 1.51 22.39 -7.74
N PHE A 505 1.76 23.62 -8.20
CA PHE A 505 2.08 23.83 -9.62
C PHE A 505 3.58 23.75 -9.93
N TRP A 506 4.09 22.52 -10.05
CA TRP A 506 5.51 22.27 -10.36
C TRP A 506 5.92 22.45 -11.84
N GLY A 507 4.97 22.64 -12.76
CA GLY A 507 5.22 22.71 -14.21
C GLY A 507 5.56 24.09 -14.78
N LEU A 508 5.59 25.13 -13.94
CA LEU A 508 6.00 26.48 -14.34
C LEU A 508 7.52 26.57 -14.46
N ARG A 509 8.00 27.19 -15.55
CA ARG A 509 9.41 27.51 -15.70
C ARG A 509 9.79 28.68 -14.78
N PRO A 510 11.08 28.86 -14.41
CA PRO A 510 11.50 29.94 -13.51
C PRO A 510 11.12 31.36 -13.99
N ASP A 511 11.06 31.58 -15.31
CA ASP A 511 10.68 32.84 -15.97
C ASP A 511 9.17 33.11 -15.98
N GLU A 512 8.32 32.10 -15.78
CA GLU A 512 6.87 32.23 -15.85
C GLU A 512 6.28 32.63 -14.49
N LEU A 513 5.66 33.81 -14.38
CA LEU A 513 5.03 34.28 -13.14
C LEU A 513 5.99 34.27 -11.92
N PRO A 514 7.22 34.82 -12.01
CA PRO A 514 8.24 34.67 -10.96
C PRO A 514 7.75 35.15 -9.58
N ASP A 515 7.13 36.33 -9.50
CA ASP A 515 6.59 36.88 -8.26
C ASP A 515 5.44 36.04 -7.68
N GLN A 516 4.67 35.39 -8.56
CA GLN A 516 3.55 34.55 -8.14
C GLN A 516 4.04 33.18 -7.67
N GLN A 517 5.10 32.63 -8.28
CA GLN A 517 5.68 31.35 -7.88
C GLN A 517 6.21 31.39 -6.46
N GLU A 518 6.84 32.49 -6.04
CA GLU A 518 7.34 32.63 -4.67
C GLU A 518 6.22 32.56 -3.63
N LYS A 519 5.10 33.23 -3.92
CA LYS A 519 3.86 33.22 -3.11
C LYS A 519 3.11 31.88 -3.21
N GLY A 520 3.36 31.11 -4.26
CA GLY A 520 2.79 29.79 -4.55
C GLY A 520 1.62 29.83 -5.52
N VAL A 521 1.61 28.96 -6.53
CA VAL A 521 0.57 28.87 -7.56
C VAL A 521 0.00 27.45 -7.53
N SER A 522 -1.33 27.31 -7.58
CA SER A 522 -1.98 26.00 -7.66
C SER A 522 -2.11 25.58 -9.12
N LEU A 523 -1.89 24.30 -9.37
CA LEU A 523 -2.42 23.64 -10.54
C LEU A 523 -3.91 23.36 -10.28
N LEU A 524 -4.78 23.78 -11.20
CA LEU A 524 -6.23 23.58 -11.10
C LEU A 524 -6.73 22.88 -12.37
N LEU A 525 -7.39 21.74 -12.21
CA LEU A 525 -8.05 21.03 -13.29
C LEU A 525 -9.57 21.16 -13.11
N VAL A 526 -10.26 21.50 -14.20
CA VAL A 526 -11.72 21.53 -14.28
C VAL A 526 -12.16 20.29 -15.04
N ASN A 527 -12.84 19.38 -14.33
CA ASN A 527 -13.06 18.01 -14.79
C ASN A 527 -14.48 17.75 -15.28
N THR A 528 -15.46 18.53 -14.81
CA THR A 528 -16.88 18.35 -15.10
C THR A 528 -17.55 19.67 -15.46
N PRO A 529 -18.69 19.66 -16.16
CA PRO A 529 -19.50 20.86 -16.38
C PRO A 529 -19.90 21.55 -15.07
N HIS A 530 -20.24 20.77 -14.03
CA HIS A 530 -20.52 21.30 -12.69
C HIS A 530 -19.31 22.04 -12.11
N GLY A 531 -18.11 21.45 -12.21
CA GLY A 531 -16.87 22.10 -11.80
C GLY A 531 -16.59 23.40 -12.57
N SER A 532 -16.91 23.42 -13.87
CA SER A 532 -16.77 24.62 -14.71
C SER A 532 -17.67 25.76 -14.24
N HIS A 533 -18.94 25.46 -13.95
CA HIS A 533 -19.89 26.45 -13.46
C HIS A 533 -19.39 27.13 -12.19
N ILE A 534 -18.91 26.34 -11.22
CA ILE A 534 -18.37 26.87 -9.97
C ILE A 534 -17.07 27.64 -10.21
N PHE A 535 -16.17 27.10 -11.03
CA PHE A 535 -14.88 27.74 -11.36
C PHE A 535 -15.04 29.14 -11.96
N ASP A 536 -16.12 29.41 -12.68
CA ASP A 536 -16.39 30.72 -13.27
C ASP A 536 -16.89 31.76 -12.26
N GLN A 537 -17.43 31.32 -11.13
CA GLN A 537 -17.91 32.18 -10.05
C GLN A 537 -16.82 32.53 -9.03
N LEU A 538 -15.74 31.75 -8.96
CA LEU A 538 -14.68 31.95 -7.97
C LEU A 538 -13.82 33.20 -8.31
N PRO A 539 -13.55 34.10 -7.34
CA PRO A 539 -12.80 35.33 -7.57
C PRO A 539 -11.26 35.11 -7.53
N LEU A 540 -10.75 34.12 -8.26
CA LEU A 540 -9.31 33.83 -8.37
C LEU A 540 -8.65 34.52 -9.57
N ALA A 541 -7.32 34.63 -9.54
CA ALA A 541 -6.54 34.82 -10.75
C ALA A 541 -6.30 33.46 -11.41
N LYS A 542 -6.57 33.37 -12.72
CA LYS A 542 -6.48 32.13 -13.50
C LYS A 542 -5.83 32.37 -14.86
N LEU A 543 -4.96 31.46 -15.29
CA LEU A 543 -4.35 31.44 -16.63
C LEU A 543 -4.46 30.03 -17.22
N PRO A 544 -4.97 29.85 -18.45
CA PRO A 544 -4.97 28.56 -19.13
C PRO A 544 -3.56 27.98 -19.25
N PHE A 545 -3.45 26.65 -19.20
CA PHE A 545 -2.16 25.98 -19.29
C PHE A 545 -2.25 24.66 -20.08
N PRO A 546 -1.22 24.28 -20.88
CA PRO A 546 -1.24 23.04 -21.62
C PRO A 546 -1.21 21.79 -20.72
N PRO A 547 -2.09 20.79 -20.94
CA PRO A 547 -2.12 19.54 -20.17
C PRO A 547 -0.79 18.78 -20.14
N GLU A 548 -0.07 18.73 -21.26
CA GLU A 548 1.17 17.98 -21.42
C GLU A 548 2.25 18.50 -20.46
N ARG A 549 2.34 19.83 -20.34
CA ARG A 549 3.26 20.49 -19.42
C ARG A 549 2.85 20.29 -17.96
N ALA A 550 1.55 20.25 -17.68
CA ALA A 550 1.05 19.97 -16.33
C ALA A 550 1.42 18.56 -15.88
N ILE A 551 1.31 17.56 -16.77
CA ILE A 551 1.73 16.18 -16.54
C ILE A 551 3.25 16.11 -16.32
N ALA A 552 4.04 16.78 -17.16
CA ALA A 552 5.50 16.79 -17.03
C ALA A 552 5.95 17.38 -15.68
N GLY A 553 5.31 18.45 -15.21
CA GLY A 553 5.55 19.03 -13.89
C GLY A 553 5.00 18.18 -12.74
N ASN A 554 3.92 17.44 -12.97
CA ASN A 554 3.24 16.64 -11.95
C ASN A 554 3.12 15.17 -12.37
N PRO A 555 4.18 14.36 -12.20
CA PRO A 555 4.20 12.97 -12.67
C PRO A 555 3.09 12.08 -12.11
N ARG A 556 2.39 12.50 -11.04
CA ARG A 556 1.26 11.77 -10.45
C ARG A 556 -0.05 11.96 -11.21
N LEU A 557 -0.04 12.75 -12.29
CA LEU A 557 -1.11 12.79 -13.29
C LEU A 557 -0.97 11.69 -14.36
N ALA A 558 0.15 10.95 -14.37
CA ALA A 558 0.41 9.91 -15.38
C ALA A 558 0.70 8.53 -14.79
N SER A 559 1.36 8.44 -13.63
CA SER A 559 1.76 7.14 -13.06
C SER A 559 1.85 7.16 -11.53
N PRO A 560 1.72 6.00 -10.88
CA PRO A 560 1.90 5.86 -9.43
C PRO A 560 3.38 5.82 -9.05
N ILE A 561 3.68 5.97 -7.76
CA ILE A 561 5.08 5.93 -7.27
C ILE A 561 5.51 4.47 -7.23
N PRO A 562 6.68 4.11 -7.79
CA PRO A 562 7.19 2.76 -7.65
C PRO A 562 7.37 2.37 -6.18
N LEU A 563 7.11 1.10 -5.85
CA LEU A 563 7.36 0.55 -4.52
C LEU A 563 8.85 0.71 -4.17
N PRO A 564 9.23 1.44 -3.10
CA PRO A 564 10.63 1.60 -2.77
C PRO A 564 11.17 0.29 -2.17
N PRO A 565 12.42 -0.12 -2.50
CA PRO A 565 13.00 -1.37 -2.03
C PRO A 565 13.01 -1.53 -0.50
N ASP A 566 13.17 -0.41 0.23
CA ASP A 566 13.30 -0.42 1.69
C ASP A 566 11.94 -0.48 2.41
N ARG A 567 10.79 -0.39 1.72
CA ARG A 567 9.47 -0.41 2.37
C ARG A 567 9.26 -1.67 3.19
N THR A 568 9.50 -2.83 2.59
CA THR A 568 9.26 -4.11 3.24
C THR A 568 10.13 -4.24 4.49
N ALA A 569 11.39 -3.80 4.41
CA ALA A 569 12.29 -3.76 5.57
C ALA A 569 11.82 -2.75 6.63
N PHE A 570 11.35 -1.57 6.22
CA PHE A 570 10.81 -0.56 7.13
C PHE A 570 9.61 -1.10 7.93
N PHE A 571 8.60 -1.65 7.26
CA PHE A 571 7.42 -2.17 7.96
C PHE A 571 7.69 -3.49 8.71
N ALA A 572 8.67 -4.27 8.25
CA ALA A 572 9.14 -5.41 9.02
C ALA A 572 9.75 -4.98 10.36
N ALA A 573 10.65 -3.98 10.35
CA ALA A 573 11.22 -3.42 11.57
C ALA A 573 10.15 -2.72 12.42
N TYR A 574 9.26 -1.93 11.80
CA TYR A 574 8.15 -1.25 12.49
C TYR A 574 7.22 -2.20 13.25
N ALA A 575 6.99 -3.40 12.73
CA ALA A 575 6.13 -4.38 13.37
C ALA A 575 6.71 -5.02 14.64
N VAL A 576 8.04 -5.00 14.82
CA VAL A 576 8.71 -5.81 15.86
C VAL A 576 9.78 -5.05 16.66
N GLU A 577 10.21 -3.86 16.24
CA GLU A 577 11.22 -3.05 16.91
C GLU A 577 10.62 -1.75 17.49
N PRO A 578 11.21 -1.18 18.55
CA PRO A 578 10.80 0.13 19.05
C PRO A 578 10.91 1.21 17.96
N PHE A 579 9.88 2.06 17.83
CA PHE A 579 9.81 3.06 16.75
C PHE A 579 11.03 3.98 16.68
N ASP A 580 11.64 4.36 17.82
CA ASP A 580 12.81 5.22 17.82
C ASP A 580 14.01 4.61 17.08
N GLN A 581 14.16 3.28 17.16
CA GLN A 581 15.18 2.55 16.42
C GLN A 581 14.88 2.55 14.91
N VAL A 582 13.64 2.22 14.55
CA VAL A 582 13.16 2.23 13.15
C VAL A 582 13.36 3.61 12.52
N ARG A 583 13.01 4.68 13.25
CA ARG A 583 13.22 6.08 12.85
C ARG A 583 14.69 6.37 12.59
N ARG A 584 15.60 6.00 13.50
CA ARG A 584 17.05 6.24 13.34
C ARG A 584 17.64 5.49 12.15
N GLU A 585 17.15 4.29 11.87
CA GLU A 585 17.66 3.47 10.76
C GLU A 585 17.14 3.95 9.40
N PHE A 586 15.82 4.13 9.27
CA PHE A 586 15.17 4.34 7.98
C PHE A 586 14.92 5.81 7.64
N CYS A 587 14.77 6.70 8.63
CA CYS A 587 14.47 8.12 8.43
C CYS A 587 15.72 9.03 8.48
N ARG A 588 16.92 8.46 8.63
CA ARG A 588 18.19 9.22 8.69
C ARG A 588 18.52 9.96 7.39
N LEU A 589 19.38 10.97 7.52
CA LEU A 589 20.03 11.58 6.37
C LEU A 589 20.93 10.55 5.68
N PRO A 590 20.96 10.50 4.35
CA PRO A 590 21.99 9.74 3.64
C PRO A 590 23.39 10.19 4.11
N PRO A 591 24.38 9.29 4.17
CA PRO A 591 25.74 9.64 4.56
C PRO A 591 26.30 10.82 3.75
N LEU A 592 27.20 11.61 4.35
CA LEU A 592 27.83 12.76 3.68
C LEU A 592 28.40 12.43 2.29
N PRO A 593 29.09 11.29 2.07
CA PRO A 593 29.57 10.92 0.73
C PRO A 593 28.45 10.78 -0.31
N VAL A 594 27.32 10.18 0.07
CA VAL A 594 26.15 10.02 -0.82
C VAL A 594 25.53 11.38 -1.15
N ARG A 595 25.46 12.27 -0.16
CA ARG A 595 24.95 13.64 -0.33
C ARG A 595 25.87 14.50 -1.19
N ALA A 596 27.18 14.38 -1.00
CA ALA A 596 28.20 15.08 -1.79
C ALA A 596 28.16 14.62 -3.25
N ALA A 597 28.14 13.29 -3.49
CA ALA A 597 27.97 12.72 -4.82
C ALA A 597 26.67 13.19 -5.48
N ALA A 598 25.54 13.19 -4.75
CA ALA A 598 24.27 13.69 -5.30
C ALA A 598 24.28 15.18 -5.67
N LYS A 599 25.12 16.00 -5.04
CA LYS A 599 25.31 17.42 -5.43
C LYS A 599 26.26 17.58 -6.62
N LEU A 600 27.30 16.74 -6.71
CA LEU A 600 28.35 16.81 -7.73
C LEU A 600 27.95 16.15 -9.06
N LEU A 601 27.03 15.18 -9.04
CA LEU A 601 26.60 14.48 -10.24
C LEU A 601 25.69 15.36 -11.10
N SER A 602 26.03 15.50 -12.39
CA SER A 602 25.19 16.15 -13.39
C SER A 602 23.85 15.43 -13.55
N PRO A 603 22.81 16.09 -14.08
CA PRO A 603 21.53 15.45 -14.40
C PRO A 603 21.70 14.22 -15.31
N GLU A 604 22.59 14.27 -16.30
CA GLU A 604 22.87 13.14 -17.19
C GLU A 604 23.55 11.99 -16.43
N ALA A 605 24.52 12.30 -15.56
CA ALA A 605 25.19 11.29 -14.74
C ALA A 605 24.22 10.59 -13.79
N LYS A 606 23.28 11.34 -13.19
CA LYS A 606 22.17 10.79 -12.38
C LYS A 606 21.25 9.89 -13.19
N ALA A 607 20.92 10.27 -14.43
CA ALA A 607 20.10 9.47 -15.33
C ALA A 607 20.82 8.17 -15.75
N ALA A 608 22.12 8.24 -16.07
CA ALA A 608 22.95 7.10 -16.43
C ALA A 608 23.12 6.10 -15.26
N ILE A 609 23.34 6.60 -14.04
CA ILE A 609 23.40 5.77 -12.84
C ILE A 609 22.04 5.10 -12.57
N ARG A 610 20.93 5.84 -12.70
CA ARG A 610 19.57 5.26 -12.59
C ARG A 610 19.29 4.18 -13.64
N LYS A 611 19.86 4.31 -14.84
CA LYS A 611 19.74 3.31 -15.92
C LYS A 611 20.58 2.05 -15.65
N LYS A 612 21.68 2.16 -14.89
CA LYS A 612 22.52 1.03 -14.46
C LYS A 612 22.06 0.34 -13.18
N LEU A 613 21.22 1.00 -12.37
CA LEU A 613 20.68 0.47 -11.11
C LEU A 613 19.26 -0.09 -11.22
N LYS A 614 18.59 0.14 -12.36
CA LYS A 614 17.46 -0.67 -12.82
C LYS A 614 18.00 -1.97 -13.40
#